data_AF-A0A833LWW5-F1
#
_entry.id   AF-A0A833LWW5-F1
#
_cell.length_a   1.000
_cell.length_b   1.000
_cell.length_c   1.000
_cell.angle_alpha   90.00
_cell.angle_beta   90.00
_cell.angle_gamma   90.00
#
_symmetry.space_group_name_H-M   'P 1'
#
loop_
_entity.id
_entity.type
_entity.pdbx_description
1 polymer ?
#
loop_
_entity_poly.entity_id
_entity_poly.type
_entity_poly.pdbx_seq_one_letter_code
_entity_poly.pdbx_strand_id
1 'polypeptide(L)'
;MAIKLQSGFEILRFSDLKYDRMTVEIQFNGEQIAQINIDKGLGYEDIELFTEFLNKGFTPIFSLSDFLEALEKARVLLREQIQ
;
A
#
# COMPACT_ATOMS: atom_id res chain seq x y z
N MET A 1 11.28 1.11 -6.05
CA MET A 1 10.89 2.44 -6.60
C MET A 1 9.62 2.86 -5.89
N ALA A 2 9.55 4.11 -5.44
CA ALA A 2 8.43 4.65 -4.68
C ALA A 2 7.59 5.59 -5.56
N ILE A 3 6.27 5.52 -5.47
CA ILE A 3 5.38 6.55 -6.02
C ILE A 3 4.98 7.45 -4.85
N LYS A 4 5.29 8.74 -4.92
CA LYS A 4 4.94 9.73 -3.89
C LYS A 4 3.81 10.62 -4.41
N LEU A 5 2.74 10.74 -3.64
CA LEU A 5 1.62 11.63 -3.92
C LEU A 5 1.75 12.91 -3.11
N GLN A 6 1.23 14.02 -3.64
CA GLN A 6 1.23 15.31 -2.94
C GLN A 6 0.38 15.29 -1.66
N SER A 7 -0.56 14.35 -1.57
CA SER A 7 -1.41 14.11 -0.41
C SER A 7 -0.67 13.54 0.81
N GLY A 8 0.61 13.16 0.67
CA GLY A 8 1.39 12.54 1.73
C GLY A 8 1.38 11.01 1.69
N PHE A 9 0.66 10.41 0.75
CA PHE A 9 0.75 8.98 0.48
C PHE A 9 2.04 8.61 -0.26
N GLU A 10 2.63 7.49 0.15
CA GLU A 10 3.77 6.87 -0.52
C GLU A 10 3.48 5.39 -0.77
N ILE A 11 3.73 4.94 -1.99
CA ILE A 11 3.46 3.57 -2.46
C ILE A 11 4.78 2.90 -2.82
N LEU A 12 5.07 1.78 -2.16
CA LEU A 12 6.36 1.12 -2.20
C LEU A 12 6.19 -0.35 -2.58
N ARG A 13 7.05 -0.87 -3.47
CA ARG A 13 7.20 -2.32 -3.60
C ARG A 13 7.84 -2.85 -2.34
N PHE A 14 7.23 -3.88 -1.77
CA PHE A 14 7.71 -4.54 -0.57
C PHE A 14 7.79 -6.05 -0.83
N SER A 15 8.77 -6.70 -0.23
CA SER A 15 8.94 -8.14 -0.29
C SER A 15 9.40 -8.57 1.08
N ASP A 16 8.46 -9.17 1.81
CA ASP A 16 8.69 -9.79 3.11
C ASP A 16 8.57 -11.29 2.94
N LEU A 17 9.28 -12.04 3.78
CA LEU A 17 9.29 -13.51 3.79
C LEU A 17 7.91 -14.11 4.09
N LYS A 18 6.96 -13.30 4.58
CA LYS A 18 5.58 -13.70 4.86
C LYS A 18 4.78 -14.02 3.59
N TYR A 19 5.09 -13.39 2.45
CA TYR A 19 4.30 -13.53 1.22
C TYR A 19 5.11 -14.23 0.12
N ASP A 20 4.44 -15.11 -0.61
CA ASP A 20 5.06 -15.85 -1.71
C ASP A 20 5.31 -14.93 -2.93
N ARG A 21 4.57 -13.83 -3.03
CA ARG A 21 4.69 -12.84 -4.11
C ARG A 21 4.99 -11.45 -3.55
N MET A 22 5.41 -10.58 -4.47
CA MET A 22 5.62 -9.16 -4.17
C MET A 22 4.35 -8.53 -3.62
N THR A 23 4.52 -7.72 -2.58
CA THR A 23 3.46 -6.89 -2.01
C THR A 23 3.72 -5.43 -2.30
N VAL A 24 2.68 -4.62 -2.14
CA VAL A 24 2.81 -3.16 -2.17
C VAL A 24 2.41 -2.60 -0.83
N GLU A 25 3.28 -1.79 -0.26
CA GLU A 25 3.04 -1.05 0.96
C GLU A 25 2.53 0.35 0.64
N ILE A 26 1.55 0.81 1.41
CA ILE A 26 0.99 2.15 1.35
C ILE A 26 1.25 2.82 2.70
N GLN A 27 2.03 3.89 2.65
CA GLN A 27 2.33 4.75 3.79
C GLN A 27 1.60 6.08 3.68
N PHE A 28 1.31 6.71 4.81
CA PHE A 28 0.82 8.08 4.90
C PHE A 28 1.68 8.86 5.90
N ASN A 29 2.34 9.92 5.42
CA ASN A 29 3.29 10.71 6.22
C ASN A 29 4.38 9.85 6.90
N GLY A 30 4.83 8.79 6.22
CA GLY A 30 5.87 7.89 6.70
C GLY A 30 5.38 6.76 7.62
N GLU A 31 4.09 6.73 7.98
CA GLU A 31 3.50 5.63 8.75
C GLU A 31 2.87 4.60 7.82
N GLN A 32 3.12 3.31 8.05
CA GLN A 32 2.50 2.23 7.28
C GLN A 32 1.01 2.12 7.62
N ILE A 33 0.16 2.34 6.62
CA ILE A 33 -1.30 2.30 6.78
C ILE A 33 -1.86 0.99 6.25
N ALA A 34 -1.32 0.50 5.12
CA ALA A 34 -1.83 -0.69 4.47
C ALA A 34 -0.75 -1.45 3.71
N GLN A 35 -0.98 -2.73 3.47
CA GLN A 35 -0.26 -3.52 2.47
C GLN A 35 -1.27 -4.28 1.60
N ILE A 36 -0.94 -4.42 0.32
CA ILE A 36 -1.70 -5.19 -0.65
C ILE A 36 -0.84 -6.35 -1.12
N ASN A 37 -1.34 -7.58 -0.98
CA ASN A 37 -0.69 -8.77 -1.49
C ASN A 37 -1.48 -9.39 -2.64
N ILE A 38 -0.79 -10.18 -3.47
CA ILE A 38 -1.35 -10.80 -4.68
C ILE A 38 -1.18 -12.32 -4.68
N ASP A 39 -1.02 -12.93 -3.51
CA ASP A 39 -0.73 -14.37 -3.40
C ASP A 39 -1.83 -15.23 -4.02
N LYS A 40 -3.09 -14.76 -3.96
CA LYS A 40 -4.27 -15.37 -4.60
C LYS A 40 -4.38 -15.08 -6.11
N GLY A 41 -3.46 -14.34 -6.69
CA GLY A 41 -3.45 -13.92 -8.10
C GLY A 41 -4.04 -12.52 -8.34
N LEU A 42 -3.79 -11.99 -9.54
CA LEU A 42 -4.35 -10.70 -9.96
C LEU A 42 -5.88 -10.77 -10.02
N GLY A 43 -6.56 -9.73 -9.54
CA GLY A 43 -8.01 -9.66 -9.41
C GLY A 43 -8.57 -10.27 -8.13
N TYR A 44 -7.72 -10.88 -7.30
CA TYR A 44 -8.05 -11.41 -5.98
C TYR A 44 -7.11 -10.84 -4.90
N GLU A 45 -6.74 -9.57 -5.06
CA GLU A 45 -5.82 -8.89 -4.16
C GLU A 45 -6.43 -8.71 -2.77
N ASP A 46 -5.69 -9.07 -1.73
CA ASP A 46 -6.07 -8.81 -0.34
C ASP A 46 -5.38 -7.53 0.15
N ILE A 47 -6.11 -6.71 0.92
CA ILE A 47 -5.56 -5.54 1.60
C ILE A 47 -5.58 -5.76 3.12
N GLU A 48 -4.42 -5.60 3.74
CA GLU A 48 -4.25 -5.57 5.20
C GLU A 48 -4.13 -4.11 5.65
N LEU A 49 -4.92 -3.72 6.65
CA LEU A 49 -4.87 -2.38 7.24
C LEU A 49 -4.17 -2.45 8.59
N PHE A 50 -3.19 -1.58 8.79
CA PHE A 50 -2.37 -1.54 9.99
C PHE A 50 -2.77 -0.36 10.85
N THR A 51 -3.22 -0.66 12.07
CA THR A 51 -3.51 0.34 13.10
C THR A 51 -2.60 0.19 14.32
N GLU A 52 -1.95 -0.96 14.46
CA GLU A 52 -1.09 -1.32 15.59
C GLU A 52 0.34 -0.79 15.48
N PHE A 53 0.80 -0.48 14.27
CA PHE A 53 2.14 0.05 14.01
C PHE A 53 2.20 1.58 13.93
N LEU A 54 1.08 2.25 14.24
CA LEU A 54 1.01 3.70 14.20
C LEU A 54 1.64 4.31 15.44
N ASN A 55 2.44 5.35 15.25
CA ASN A 55 3.01 6.11 16.36
C ASN A 55 1.94 6.60 17.35
N LYS A 56 2.25 6.58 18.66
CA LYS A 56 1.33 7.05 19.71
C LYS A 56 0.87 8.50 19.40
N GLY A 57 -0.43 8.67 19.21
CA GLY A 57 -1.04 9.97 18.89
C GLY A 57 -1.22 10.26 17.40
N PHE A 58 -0.79 9.35 16.53
CA PHE A 58 -1.09 9.41 15.10
C PHE A 58 -2.45 8.77 14.83
N THR A 59 -3.42 9.58 14.41
CA THR A 59 -4.70 9.12 13.88
C THR A 59 -4.69 9.35 12.38
N PRO A 60 -4.75 8.30 11.55
CA PRO A 60 -4.68 8.44 10.10
C PRO A 60 -6.01 9.01 9.59
N ILE A 61 -6.03 10.32 9.40
CA ILE A 61 -7.16 11.05 8.79
C ILE A 61 -6.66 11.66 7.49
N PHE A 62 -7.24 11.22 6.39
CA PHE A 62 -6.91 11.66 5.04
C PHE A 62 -8.17 11.68 4.17
N SER A 63 -8.07 12.33 3.02
CA SER A 63 -9.14 12.37 2.01
C SER A 63 -9.40 10.97 1.46
N LEU A 64 -10.67 10.59 1.33
CA LEU A 64 -11.07 9.34 0.67
C LEU A 64 -10.57 9.30 -0.77
N SER A 65 -10.66 10.42 -1.49
CA SER A 65 -10.22 10.50 -2.89
C SER A 65 -8.72 10.21 -3.02
N ASP A 66 -7.93 10.73 -2.09
CA ASP A 66 -6.47 10.56 -2.11
C ASP A 66 -6.10 9.12 -1.78
N PHE A 67 -6.84 8.49 -0.86
CA PHE A 67 -6.66 7.08 -0.55
C PHE A 67 -7.05 6.19 -1.74
N LEU A 68 -8.16 6.47 -2.41
CA LEU A 68 -8.56 5.75 -3.62
C LEU A 68 -7.51 5.90 -4.75
N GLU A 69 -6.92 7.09 -4.90
CA GLU A 69 -5.81 7.28 -5.84
C GLU A 69 -4.61 6.42 -5.45
N ALA A 70 -4.20 6.42 -4.17
CA ALA A 70 -3.10 5.59 -3.68
C ALA A 70 -3.33 4.10 -3.95
N LEU A 71 -4.56 3.61 -3.74
CA LEU A 71 -4.95 2.23 -4.04
C LEU A 71 -4.86 1.92 -5.54
N GLU A 72 -5.29 2.81 -6.42
CA GLU A 72 -5.19 2.57 -7.86
C GLU A 72 -3.72 2.56 -8.32
N LYS A 73 -2.87 3.46 -7.78
CA LYS A 73 -1.43 3.44 -8.05
C LYS A 73 -0.76 2.15 -7.57
N ALA A 74 -1.13 1.68 -6.37
CA ALA A 74 -0.65 0.40 -5.85
C ALA A 74 -1.06 -0.76 -6.76
N ARG A 75 -2.31 -0.78 -7.23
CA ARG A 75 -2.81 -1.82 -8.14
C ARG A 75 -2.10 -1.81 -9.49
N VAL A 76 -1.82 -0.64 -10.06
CA VAL A 76 -1.02 -0.51 -11.29
C VAL A 76 0.38 -1.07 -11.07
N LEU A 77 1.03 -0.70 -9.97
CA LEU A 77 2.38 -1.15 -9.63
C LEU A 77 2.48 -2.68 -9.49
N LEU A 78 1.45 -3.32 -8.93
CA LEU A 78 1.35 -4.78 -8.85
C LEU A 78 1.25 -5.45 -10.22
N ARG A 79 0.56 -4.83 -11.18
CA ARG A 79 0.35 -5.38 -12.54
C ARG A 79 1.56 -5.23 -13.45
N GLU A 80 2.37 -4.19 -13.26
CA GLU A 80 3.61 -3.96 -14.01
C GLU A 80 4.70 -5.04 -13.80
N GLN A 81 4.47 -6.04 -12.96
CA GLN A 81 5.42 -7.16 -12.74
C GLN A 81 5.15 -8.39 -13.61
N ILE A 82 4.06 -8.42 -14.37
CA ILE A 82 3.70 -9.56 -15.23
C ILE A 82 3.97 -9.26 -16.72
N GLN A 83 4.85 -8.30 -17.03
CA GLN A 83 5.36 -8.04 -18.38
C GLN A 83 6.85 -8.39 -18.49
#